data_AF-A0A4Y7PKG4-F1
#
_entry.id   AF-A0A4Y7PKG4-F1
#
_cell.length_a   1.000
_cell.length_b   1.000
_cell.length_c   1.000
_cell.angle_alpha   90.00
_cell.angle_beta   90.00
_cell.angle_gamma   90.00
#
_symmetry.space_group_name_H-M   'P 1'
#
loop_
_entity.id
_entity.type
_entity.pdbx_description
1 polymer ?
#
loop_
_entity_poly.entity_id
_entity_poly.type
_entity_poly.pdbx_seq_one_letter_code
_entity_poly.pdbx_strand_id
1 'polypeptide(L)'
;MADVLSLKDAGNALYASRTTFKPTRNIRLQLSLTVRMRSFFYNRAACGMALNRTLEAISDAQMAVDLDPKYAKAWSRLAKCQEDSANYSVAISSWKHALECIPTTNLNSSEEKLRRQIEQGLKTTESRVKAAQLAAQAMHRAIPQDVFKSGDLPWDRAKAMVPEVYDRPTEAGISSACIILRANKTIEKLSDGVLTDKRIFRISDPSWSEKYNTQIIAEGASREAWPGEGPERVIELAQIRVREKGWDNTRPALSLTIRLWVMNGFTAYRVMHDYPAAVTWFNNVLELLERGRTIWNDVPSEDRGAVFTDNFVRSVRSFHLEAYLDACGSELGKFVRKYPLKRLFELADELYLDSSKPPPPETDRASILAFFRYPAANALA
;
A
#
# COMPACT_ATOMS: atom_id res chain seq x y z
N MET A 1 -3.12 -29.76 20.58
CA MET A 1 -3.16 -30.29 19.20
C MET A 1 -4.50 -30.91 18.80
N ALA A 2 -5.22 -31.61 19.69
CA ALA A 2 -6.55 -32.18 19.39
C ALA A 2 -7.61 -31.16 18.91
N ASP A 3 -7.56 -29.93 19.43
CA ASP A 3 -8.55 -28.89 19.13
C ASP A 3 -8.38 -28.27 17.72
N VAL A 4 -7.13 -28.13 17.26
CA VAL A 4 -6.77 -27.56 15.95
C VAL A 4 -7.17 -28.49 14.79
N LEU A 5 -7.00 -29.80 14.99
CA LEU A 5 -7.44 -30.81 14.01
C LEU A 5 -8.96 -30.84 13.89
N SER A 6 -9.69 -30.75 15.02
CA SER A 6 -11.16 -30.72 14.99
C SER A 6 -11.71 -29.49 14.26
N LEU A 7 -11.10 -28.32 14.46
CA LEU A 7 -11.48 -27.07 13.78
C LEU A 7 -11.16 -27.10 12.28
N LYS A 8 -10.03 -27.71 11.91
CA LYS A 8 -9.64 -27.95 10.51
C LYS A 8 -10.66 -28.88 9.82
N ASP A 9 -11.04 -29.98 10.47
CA ASP A 9 -11.97 -30.96 9.90
C ASP A 9 -13.39 -30.42 9.78
N ALA A 10 -13.85 -29.64 10.76
CA ALA A 10 -15.12 -28.91 10.69
C ALA A 10 -15.12 -27.86 9.57
N GLY A 11 -13.99 -27.16 9.37
CA GLY A 11 -13.80 -26.24 8.25
C GLY A 11 -13.89 -26.97 6.91
N ASN A 12 -13.18 -28.09 6.75
CA ASN A 12 -13.15 -28.88 5.52
C ASN A 12 -14.53 -29.46 5.15
N ALA A 13 -15.32 -29.90 6.14
CA ALA A 13 -16.69 -30.37 5.93
C ALA A 13 -17.62 -29.26 5.41
N LEU A 14 -17.47 -28.03 5.91
CA LEU A 14 -18.21 -26.86 5.41
C LEU A 14 -17.77 -26.47 3.98
N TYR A 15 -16.47 -26.59 3.66
CA TYR A 15 -15.96 -26.35 2.31
C TYR A 15 -16.50 -27.36 1.29
N ALA A 16 -16.60 -28.65 1.66
CA ALA A 16 -17.17 -29.68 0.80
C ALA A 16 -18.63 -29.37 0.42
N SER A 17 -19.40 -28.76 1.32
CA SER A 17 -20.79 -28.35 1.07
C SER A 17 -20.95 -27.20 0.05
N ARG A 18 -19.85 -26.56 -0.38
CA ARG A 18 -19.82 -25.52 -1.43
C ARG A 18 -20.07 -26.08 -2.84
N THR A 19 -19.84 -27.37 -3.06
CA THR A 19 -19.86 -28.00 -4.40
C THR A 19 -21.28 -28.22 -4.97
N THR A 20 -22.33 -28.01 -4.18
CA THR A 20 -23.74 -28.20 -4.59
C THR A 20 -24.49 -26.87 -4.75
N PHE A 21 -23.91 -25.88 -5.42
CA PHE A 21 -24.54 -24.55 -5.52
C PHE A 21 -25.33 -24.35 -6.82
N LYS A 22 -26.66 -24.44 -6.73
CA LYS A 22 -27.61 -23.83 -7.70
C LYS A 22 -28.15 -22.53 -7.10
N PRO A 23 -28.26 -21.44 -7.88
CA PRO A 23 -28.79 -20.18 -7.36
C PRO A 23 -30.28 -20.34 -7.04
N THR A 24 -30.62 -20.49 -5.75
CA THR A 24 -32.01 -20.51 -5.28
C THR A 24 -32.47 -19.12 -4.89
N ARG A 25 -33.64 -18.70 -5.38
CA ARG A 25 -34.34 -17.43 -5.12
C ARG A 25 -34.72 -17.16 -3.64
N ASN A 26 -34.37 -18.06 -2.71
CA ASN A 26 -34.85 -18.03 -1.33
C ASN A 26 -33.86 -17.32 -0.40
N ILE A 27 -34.22 -16.10 0.03
CA ILE A 27 -33.41 -15.23 0.90
C ILE A 27 -33.00 -15.93 2.22
N ARG A 28 -33.83 -16.83 2.76
CA ARG A 28 -33.51 -17.59 3.99
C ARG A 28 -32.35 -18.57 3.79
N LEU A 29 -32.31 -19.24 2.63
CA LEU A 29 -31.20 -20.13 2.28
C LEU A 29 -29.91 -19.34 2.07
N GLN A 30 -30.00 -18.21 1.35
CA GLN A 30 -28.86 -17.31 1.13
C GLN A 30 -28.25 -16.83 2.46
N LEU A 31 -29.09 -16.39 3.41
CA LEU A 31 -28.62 -15.93 4.71
C LEU A 31 -27.95 -17.06 5.51
N SER A 32 -28.52 -18.26 5.48
CA SER A 32 -27.94 -19.44 6.16
C SER A 32 -26.58 -19.84 5.59
N LEU A 33 -26.38 -19.65 4.28
CA LEU A 33 -25.12 -19.92 3.59
C LEU A 33 -24.08 -18.86 3.94
N THR A 34 -24.45 -17.57 3.92
CA THR A 34 -23.57 -16.48 4.37
C THR A 34 -23.11 -16.67 5.82
N VAL A 35 -24.02 -17.11 6.71
CA VAL A 35 -23.68 -17.44 8.11
C VAL A 35 -22.66 -18.58 8.19
N ARG A 36 -22.84 -19.65 7.41
CA ARG A 36 -21.89 -20.78 7.41
C ARG A 36 -20.54 -20.39 6.82
N MET A 37 -20.53 -19.60 5.75
CA MET A 37 -19.31 -19.15 5.08
C MET A 37 -18.50 -18.20 5.97
N ARG A 38 -19.12 -17.23 6.66
CA ARG A 38 -18.38 -16.35 7.58
C ARG A 38 -17.72 -17.15 8.71
N SER A 39 -18.42 -18.14 9.27
CA SER A 39 -17.90 -18.99 10.35
C SER A 39 -16.76 -19.90 9.87
N PHE A 40 -16.82 -20.38 8.63
CA PHE A 40 -15.73 -21.13 8.01
C PHE A 40 -14.44 -20.30 7.93
N PHE A 41 -14.50 -19.11 7.34
CA PHE A 41 -13.32 -18.24 7.20
C PHE A 41 -12.79 -17.77 8.56
N TYR A 42 -13.67 -17.44 9.51
CA TYR A 42 -13.29 -17.15 10.89
C TYR A 42 -12.51 -18.30 11.53
N ASN A 43 -12.99 -19.55 11.40
CA ASN A 43 -12.31 -20.71 11.98
C ASN A 43 -11.00 -21.04 11.24
N ARG A 44 -10.97 -20.90 9.91
CA ARG A 44 -9.74 -21.11 9.11
C ARG A 44 -8.65 -20.10 9.48
N ALA A 45 -9.02 -18.84 9.72
CA ALA A 45 -8.11 -17.82 10.23
C ALA A 45 -7.47 -18.24 11.57
N ALA A 46 -8.25 -18.81 12.51
CA ALA A 46 -7.70 -19.31 13.77
C ALA A 46 -6.70 -20.46 13.58
N CYS A 47 -7.00 -21.39 12.66
CA CYS A 47 -6.04 -22.43 12.30
C CYS A 47 -4.76 -21.84 11.69
N GLY A 48 -4.89 -20.85 10.81
CA GLY A 48 -3.74 -20.14 10.21
C GLY A 48 -2.85 -19.48 11.28
N MET A 49 -3.46 -18.77 12.24
CA MET A 49 -2.73 -18.20 13.39
C MET A 49 -2.00 -19.26 14.20
N ALA A 50 -2.66 -20.38 14.52
CA ALA A 50 -2.06 -21.48 15.30
C ALA A 50 -0.90 -22.18 14.54
N LEU A 51 -0.88 -22.08 13.21
CA LEU A 51 0.16 -22.63 12.34
C LEU A 51 1.25 -21.59 11.98
N ASN A 52 1.27 -20.41 12.61
CA ASN A 52 2.15 -19.28 12.28
C ASN A 52 2.05 -18.83 10.81
N ARG A 53 0.90 -19.04 10.17
CA ARG A 53 0.59 -18.57 8.81
C ARG A 53 -0.20 -17.27 8.88
N THR A 54 0.41 -16.24 9.46
CA THR A 54 -0.27 -14.99 9.81
C THR A 54 -0.90 -14.30 8.59
N LEU A 55 -0.26 -14.34 7.42
CA LEU A 55 -0.79 -13.72 6.19
C LEU A 55 -2.03 -14.43 5.65
N GLU A 56 -2.03 -15.76 5.61
CA GLU A 56 -3.22 -16.56 5.24
C GLU A 56 -4.37 -16.30 6.23
N ALA A 57 -4.03 -16.19 7.52
CA ALA A 57 -5.01 -15.88 8.57
C ALA A 57 -5.63 -14.49 8.44
N ILE A 58 -4.86 -13.48 8.02
CA ILE A 58 -5.37 -12.14 7.72
C ILE A 58 -6.37 -12.20 6.57
N SER A 59 -6.02 -12.85 5.46
CA SER A 59 -6.90 -12.99 4.30
C SER A 59 -8.22 -13.67 4.67
N ASP A 60 -8.16 -14.72 5.47
CA ASP A 60 -9.34 -15.43 5.97
C ASP A 60 -10.18 -14.58 6.93
N ALA A 61 -9.54 -13.87 7.86
CA ALA A 61 -10.25 -12.99 8.77
C ALA A 61 -10.92 -11.82 8.02
N GLN A 62 -10.27 -11.29 6.98
CA GLN A 62 -10.82 -10.25 6.10
C GLN A 62 -12.05 -10.76 5.34
N MET A 63 -11.96 -11.95 4.75
CA MET A 63 -13.11 -12.56 4.07
C MET A 63 -14.29 -12.78 5.02
N ALA A 64 -14.02 -13.11 6.29
CA ALA A 64 -15.07 -13.29 7.30
C ALA A 64 -15.81 -11.99 7.64
N VAL A 65 -15.10 -10.84 7.70
CA VAL A 65 -15.72 -9.53 7.95
C VAL A 65 -16.39 -8.94 6.70
N ASP A 66 -15.88 -9.25 5.50
CA ASP A 66 -16.53 -8.83 4.25
C ASP A 66 -17.89 -9.53 4.05
N LEU A 67 -17.99 -10.80 4.47
CA LEU A 67 -19.24 -11.57 4.45
C LEU A 67 -20.23 -11.12 5.55
N ASP A 68 -19.73 -10.54 6.64
CA ASP A 68 -20.54 -9.99 7.72
C ASP A 68 -19.85 -8.83 8.42
N PRO A 69 -20.10 -7.60 7.97
CA PRO A 69 -19.49 -6.42 8.56
C PRO A 69 -19.82 -6.23 10.04
N LYS A 70 -20.86 -6.88 10.57
CA LYS A 70 -21.25 -6.81 11.99
C LYS A 70 -20.66 -7.92 12.85
N TYR A 71 -19.79 -8.77 12.29
CA TYR A 71 -19.27 -9.94 13.00
C TYR A 71 -18.10 -9.57 13.92
N ALA A 72 -18.41 -9.09 15.12
CA ALA A 72 -17.45 -8.60 16.12
C ALA A 72 -16.27 -9.58 16.40
N LYS A 73 -16.53 -10.89 16.40
CA LYS A 73 -15.48 -11.91 16.61
C LYS A 73 -14.50 -12.02 15.43
N ALA A 74 -14.97 -11.82 14.19
CA ALA A 74 -14.09 -11.80 13.03
C ALA A 74 -13.24 -10.54 13.00
N TRP A 75 -13.81 -9.38 13.33
CA TRP A 75 -13.05 -8.13 13.47
C TRP A 75 -11.96 -8.22 14.55
N SER A 76 -12.26 -8.80 15.72
CA SER A 76 -11.25 -8.98 16.77
C SER A 76 -10.13 -9.94 16.35
N ARG A 77 -10.44 -10.97 15.58
CA ARG A 77 -9.45 -11.90 15.02
C ARG A 77 -8.59 -11.24 13.95
N LEU A 78 -9.20 -10.47 13.05
CA LEU A 78 -8.49 -9.69 12.04
C LEU A 78 -7.50 -8.73 12.69
N ALA A 79 -7.96 -7.97 13.69
CA ALA A 79 -7.13 -7.05 14.46
C ALA A 79 -5.95 -7.76 15.12
N LYS A 80 -6.17 -8.96 15.68
CA LYS A 80 -5.10 -9.76 16.28
C LYS A 80 -4.09 -10.25 15.26
N CYS A 81 -4.54 -10.73 14.09
CA CYS A 81 -3.62 -11.14 13.02
C CYS A 81 -2.79 -9.95 12.50
N GLN A 82 -3.42 -8.77 12.38
CA GLN A 82 -2.73 -7.53 11.98
C GLN A 82 -1.70 -7.07 13.02
N GLU A 83 -2.01 -7.22 14.31
CA GLU A 83 -1.06 -6.98 15.41
C GLU A 83 0.14 -7.93 15.32
N ASP A 84 -0.10 -9.23 15.08
CA ASP A 84 0.95 -10.24 14.96
C ASP A 84 1.82 -10.02 13.70
N SER A 85 1.29 -9.34 12.67
CA SER A 85 2.04 -8.83 11.51
C SER A 85 2.63 -7.43 11.69
N ALA A 86 2.62 -6.87 12.90
CA ALA A 86 3.12 -5.53 13.25
C ALA A 86 2.44 -4.35 12.51
N ASN A 87 1.26 -4.57 11.91
CA ASN A 87 0.44 -3.53 11.28
C ASN A 87 -0.45 -2.84 12.31
N TYR A 88 0.18 -2.19 13.31
CA TYR A 88 -0.52 -1.70 14.50
C TYR A 88 -1.57 -0.61 14.23
N SER A 89 -1.36 0.25 13.24
CA SER A 89 -2.32 1.31 12.87
C SER A 89 -3.64 0.72 12.35
N VAL A 90 -3.54 -0.25 11.43
CA VAL A 90 -4.70 -0.95 10.87
C VAL A 90 -5.36 -1.83 11.94
N ALA A 91 -4.57 -2.49 12.79
CA ALA A 91 -5.06 -3.28 13.90
C ALA A 91 -5.93 -2.45 14.87
N ILE A 92 -5.53 -1.21 15.20
CA ILE A 92 -6.31 -0.31 16.05
C ILE A 92 -7.69 -0.01 15.42
N SER A 93 -7.74 0.27 14.11
CA SER A 93 -9.01 0.50 13.41
C SER A 93 -9.91 -0.73 13.46
N SER A 94 -9.35 -1.92 13.20
CA SER A 94 -10.08 -3.19 13.28
C SER A 94 -10.59 -3.48 14.70
N TRP A 95 -9.79 -3.18 15.73
CA TRP A 95 -10.22 -3.31 17.13
C TRP A 95 -11.37 -2.35 17.47
N LYS A 96 -11.32 -1.10 17.00
CA LYS A 96 -12.40 -0.12 17.20
C LYS A 96 -13.69 -0.56 16.53
N HIS A 97 -13.63 -1.01 15.27
CA HIS A 97 -14.80 -1.58 14.60
C HIS A 97 -15.35 -2.82 15.30
N ALA A 98 -14.48 -3.67 15.87
CA ALA A 98 -14.92 -4.81 16.67
C ALA A 98 -15.76 -4.37 17.88
N LEU A 99 -15.44 -3.24 18.53
CA LEU A 99 -16.22 -2.67 19.63
C LEU A 99 -17.56 -2.11 19.16
N GLU A 100 -17.57 -1.39 18.05
CA GLU A 100 -18.80 -0.81 17.46
C GLU A 100 -19.82 -1.89 17.07
N CYS A 101 -19.34 -3.09 16.73
CA CYS A 101 -20.20 -4.23 16.39
C CYS A 101 -20.88 -4.88 17.61
N ILE A 102 -20.45 -4.57 18.84
CA ILE A 102 -21.04 -5.14 20.07
C ILE A 102 -22.17 -4.21 20.55
N PRO A 103 -23.37 -4.74 20.86
CA PRO A 103 -24.45 -3.96 21.45
C PRO A 103 -24.01 -3.25 22.74
N THR A 104 -24.45 -2.00 22.92
CA THR A 104 -24.11 -1.18 24.10
C THR A 104 -25.05 -1.42 25.28
N THR A 105 -26.25 -1.94 25.05
CA THR A 105 -27.28 -2.21 26.06
C THR A 105 -27.72 -3.67 26.00
N ASN A 106 -28.13 -4.24 27.15
CA ASN A 106 -28.53 -5.64 27.31
C ASN A 106 -27.47 -6.67 26.85
N LEU A 107 -26.22 -6.50 27.31
CA LEU A 107 -25.15 -7.44 26.98
C LEU A 107 -25.35 -8.78 27.67
N ASN A 108 -25.16 -9.87 26.91
CA ASN A 108 -25.08 -11.20 27.48
C ASN A 108 -23.68 -11.45 28.08
N SER A 109 -23.55 -12.37 29.04
CA SER A 109 -22.27 -12.69 29.69
C SER A 109 -21.14 -13.04 28.71
N SER A 110 -21.47 -13.64 27.56
CA SER A 110 -20.49 -13.93 26.50
C SER A 110 -20.04 -12.69 25.74
N GLU A 111 -20.91 -11.70 25.56
CA GLU A 111 -20.62 -10.43 24.86
C GLU A 111 -19.81 -9.50 25.76
N GLU A 112 -20.09 -9.49 27.07
CA GLU A 112 -19.26 -8.79 28.05
C GLU A 112 -17.81 -9.31 28.05
N LYS A 113 -17.63 -10.64 28.03
CA LYS A 113 -16.30 -11.25 27.94
C LYS A 113 -15.58 -10.88 26.64
N LEU A 114 -16.29 -10.93 25.52
CA LEU A 114 -15.75 -10.55 24.21
C LEU A 114 -15.34 -9.07 24.18
N ARG A 115 -16.20 -8.19 24.71
CA ARG A 115 -15.93 -6.76 24.82
C ARG A 115 -14.68 -6.49 25.64
N ARG A 116 -14.55 -7.09 26.82
CA ARG A 116 -13.35 -6.96 27.67
C ARG A 116 -12.08 -7.42 26.93
N GLN A 117 -12.17 -8.53 26.19
CA GLN A 117 -11.03 -9.03 25.41
C GLN A 117 -10.61 -8.05 24.31
N ILE A 118 -11.58 -7.44 23.62
CA ILE A 118 -11.34 -6.44 22.58
C ILE A 118 -10.77 -5.15 23.17
N GLU A 119 -11.34 -4.64 24.27
CA GLU A 119 -10.83 -3.45 24.97
C GLU A 119 -9.38 -3.65 25.46
N GLN A 120 -9.08 -4.85 25.96
CA GLN A 120 -7.72 -5.22 26.34
C GLN A 120 -6.77 -5.26 25.13
N GLY A 121 -7.18 -5.89 24.03
CA GLY A 121 -6.40 -5.94 22.78
C GLY A 121 -6.11 -4.55 22.20
N LEU A 122 -7.12 -3.68 22.19
CA LEU A 122 -6.99 -2.29 21.75
C LEU A 122 -5.97 -1.54 22.62
N LYS A 123 -6.11 -1.61 23.95
CA LYS A 123 -5.21 -0.94 24.89
C LYS A 123 -3.76 -1.41 24.74
N THR A 124 -3.54 -2.71 24.56
CA THR A 124 -2.20 -3.27 24.31
C THR A 124 -1.61 -2.81 22.99
N THR A 125 -2.43 -2.72 21.93
CA THR A 125 -1.97 -2.25 20.62
C THR A 125 -1.62 -0.75 20.66
N GLU A 126 -2.46 0.07 21.29
CA GLU A 126 -2.22 1.52 21.46
C GLU A 126 -0.99 1.81 22.31
N SER A 127 -0.74 1.05 23.38
CA SER A 127 0.45 1.22 24.21
C SER A 127 1.74 0.89 23.45
N ARG A 128 1.72 -0.15 22.60
CA ARG A 128 2.84 -0.50 21.70
C ARG A 128 3.14 0.62 20.70
N VAL A 129 2.11 1.19 20.07
CA VAL A 129 2.28 2.33 19.15
C VAL A 129 2.85 3.53 19.89
N LYS A 130 2.33 3.87 21.08
CA LYS A 130 2.84 4.98 21.88
C LYS A 130 4.28 4.77 22.32
N ALA A 131 4.65 3.55 22.73
CA ALA A 131 6.02 3.21 23.08
C ALA A 131 6.95 3.31 21.87
N ALA A 132 6.53 2.86 20.69
CA ALA A 132 7.29 3.01 19.45
C ALA A 132 7.45 4.48 19.04
N GLN A 133 6.41 5.30 19.20
CA GLN A 133 6.47 6.76 18.96
C GLN A 133 7.45 7.44 19.93
N LEU A 134 7.41 7.09 21.22
CA LEU A 134 8.34 7.63 22.23
C LEU A 134 9.78 7.18 21.94
N ALA A 135 9.99 5.93 21.53
CA ALA A 135 11.31 5.45 21.12
C ALA A 135 11.84 6.17 19.88
N ALA A 136 10.97 6.41 18.88
CA ALA A 136 11.31 7.21 17.70
C ALA A 136 11.64 8.66 18.08
N GLN A 137 10.86 9.28 18.97
CA GLN A 137 11.13 10.62 19.50
C GLN A 137 12.43 10.68 20.30
N ALA A 138 12.77 9.64 21.06
CA ALA A 138 14.04 9.54 21.78
C ALA A 138 15.24 9.33 20.86
N MET A 139 15.07 8.63 19.74
CA MET A 139 16.07 8.55 18.65
C MET A 139 16.23 9.91 17.94
N HIS A 140 15.15 10.69 17.83
CA HIS A 140 15.17 12.11 17.46
C HIS A 140 15.47 13.02 18.66
N ARG A 141 16.62 12.86 19.33
CA ARG A 141 17.23 14.05 19.95
C ARG A 141 17.45 15.03 18.82
N ALA A 142 16.53 15.98 18.66
CA ALA A 142 16.61 17.04 17.69
C ALA A 142 17.97 17.69 17.87
N ILE A 143 18.83 17.55 16.88
CA ILE A 143 19.97 18.45 16.77
C ILE A 143 19.31 19.85 16.74
N PRO A 144 19.68 20.76 17.65
CA PRO A 144 19.05 22.06 17.72
C PRO A 144 19.00 22.71 16.32
N GLN A 145 17.85 23.24 15.91
CA GLN A 145 17.64 23.76 14.54
C GLN A 145 18.64 24.89 14.18
N ASP A 146 19.26 25.50 15.19
CA ASP A 146 20.31 26.50 15.10
C ASP A 146 21.71 25.93 14.75
N VAL A 147 21.91 24.61 14.81
CA VAL A 147 23.20 23.97 14.46
C VAL A 147 23.41 23.89 12.94
N PHE A 148 22.35 23.75 12.14
CA PHE A 148 22.44 23.68 10.69
C PHE A 148 21.59 24.78 10.04
N LYS A 149 22.26 25.77 9.43
CA LYS A 149 21.59 26.75 8.56
C LYS A 149 21.13 26.08 7.26
N SER A 150 20.11 26.63 6.62
CA SER A 150 19.70 26.20 5.26
C SER A 150 20.93 26.17 4.32
N GLY A 151 21.26 25.00 3.75
CA GLY A 151 22.45 24.78 2.92
C GLY A 151 23.62 24.07 3.60
N ASP A 152 23.57 23.83 4.92
CA ASP A 152 24.64 23.16 5.69
C ASP A 152 24.33 21.70 6.07
N LEU A 153 23.20 21.15 5.62
CA LEU A 153 22.80 19.80 6.00
C LEU A 153 23.77 18.77 5.40
N PRO A 154 23.93 17.59 6.03
CA PRO A 154 24.86 16.57 5.53
C PRO A 154 24.64 16.21 4.06
N TRP A 155 23.39 16.24 3.57
CA TRP A 155 23.07 16.02 2.16
C TRP A 155 23.32 17.23 1.25
N ASP A 156 23.23 18.46 1.76
CA ASP A 156 23.60 19.67 1.02
C ASP A 156 25.11 19.72 0.82
N ARG A 157 25.87 19.41 1.88
CA ARG A 157 27.32 19.24 1.83
C ARG A 157 27.71 18.10 0.90
N ALA A 158 27.05 16.95 1.02
CA ALA A 158 27.29 15.84 0.11
C ALA A 158 26.98 16.20 -1.35
N LYS A 159 25.90 16.97 -1.61
CA LYS A 159 25.54 17.47 -2.94
C LYS A 159 26.60 18.44 -3.49
N ALA A 160 27.12 19.34 -2.65
CA ALA A 160 28.19 20.26 -3.03
C ALA A 160 29.50 19.54 -3.39
N MET A 161 29.76 18.37 -2.76
CA MET A 161 30.93 17.54 -3.05
C MET A 161 30.77 16.68 -4.32
N VAL A 162 29.60 16.63 -4.96
CA VAL A 162 29.34 15.77 -6.13
C VAL A 162 30.33 15.98 -7.29
N PRO A 163 30.65 17.22 -7.72
CA PRO A 163 31.57 17.42 -8.85
C PRO A 163 32.97 16.83 -8.55
N GLU A 164 33.50 17.06 -7.35
CA GLU A 164 34.82 16.58 -6.94
C GLU A 164 34.88 15.06 -6.71
N VAL A 165 33.75 14.43 -6.39
CA VAL A 165 33.67 12.99 -6.10
C VAL A 165 33.47 12.17 -7.38
N TYR A 166 32.78 12.70 -8.40
CA TYR A 166 32.60 12.02 -9.69
C TYR A 166 33.84 12.08 -10.60
N ASP A 167 34.71 13.09 -10.43
CA ASP A 167 35.95 13.22 -11.20
C ASP A 167 37.09 12.30 -10.71
N ARG A 168 36.89 11.53 -9.62
CA ARG A 168 37.90 10.60 -9.12
C ARG A 168 37.80 9.24 -9.83
N PRO A 169 38.89 8.72 -10.44
CA PRO A 169 38.91 7.40 -11.04
C PRO A 169 38.78 6.30 -9.96
N THR A 170 37.59 5.69 -9.95
CA THR A 170 37.15 4.33 -9.53
C THR A 170 37.94 3.37 -8.62
N GLU A 171 38.98 3.75 -7.87
CA GLU A 171 39.72 2.76 -7.05
C GLU A 171 39.64 2.91 -5.52
N ALA A 172 39.04 3.98 -4.97
CA ALA A 172 39.01 4.15 -3.51
C ALA A 172 37.64 4.56 -2.97
N GLY A 173 36.77 3.58 -2.77
CA GLY A 173 35.71 3.62 -1.76
C GLY A 173 34.49 4.51 -2.07
N ILE A 174 33.32 4.02 -1.68
CA ILE A 174 32.09 4.83 -1.67
C ILE A 174 32.28 5.91 -0.60
N SER A 175 32.60 7.15 -1.00
CA SER A 175 32.68 8.28 -0.07
C SER A 175 31.42 8.37 0.78
N SER A 176 31.53 8.76 2.06
CA SER A 176 30.38 9.01 2.94
C SER A 176 29.38 9.98 2.30
N ALA A 177 29.85 10.93 1.47
CA ALA A 177 29.00 11.81 0.67
C ALA A 177 28.13 11.03 -0.33
N CYS A 178 28.68 10.03 -1.02
CA CYS A 178 27.91 9.15 -1.91
C CYS A 178 26.87 8.33 -1.13
N ILE A 179 27.20 7.85 0.07
CA ILE A 179 26.26 7.11 0.92
C ILE A 179 25.11 8.02 1.35
N ILE A 180 25.42 9.21 1.84
CA ILE A 180 24.45 10.21 2.30
C ILE A 180 23.53 10.66 1.15
N LEU A 181 24.08 10.90 -0.04
CA LEU A 181 23.27 11.24 -1.23
C LEU A 181 22.38 10.09 -1.69
N ARG A 182 22.90 8.86 -1.66
CA ARG A 182 22.13 7.66 -2.03
C ARG A 182 21.00 7.42 -1.03
N ALA A 183 21.26 7.62 0.26
CA ALA A 183 20.25 7.55 1.31
C ALA A 183 19.13 8.61 1.12
N ASN A 184 19.44 9.81 0.60
CA ASN A 184 18.44 10.88 0.42
C ASN A 184 17.46 10.66 -0.77
N LYS A 185 17.68 9.66 -1.63
CA LYS A 185 16.82 9.38 -2.80
C LYS A 185 16.50 7.88 -2.93
N THR A 186 16.45 7.18 -1.81
CA THR A 186 16.30 5.72 -1.82
C THR A 186 14.95 5.34 -2.40
N ILE A 187 13.88 6.02 -1.96
CA ILE A 187 12.52 5.75 -2.46
C ILE A 187 12.38 6.06 -3.94
N GLU A 188 13.00 7.15 -4.42
CA GLU A 188 13.04 7.52 -5.84
C GLU A 188 13.65 6.41 -6.69
N LYS A 189 14.84 5.93 -6.32
CA LYS A 189 15.53 4.88 -7.08
C LYS A 189 14.82 3.53 -7.02
N LEU A 190 14.27 3.16 -5.86
CA LEU A 190 13.51 1.92 -5.72
C LEU A 190 12.26 1.94 -6.58
N SER A 191 11.50 3.03 -6.54
CA SER A 191 10.29 3.17 -7.35
C SER A 191 10.59 3.24 -8.85
N ASP A 192 11.66 3.94 -9.28
CA ASP A 192 12.07 3.93 -10.69
C ASP A 192 12.43 2.52 -11.19
N GLY A 193 13.14 1.74 -10.38
CA GLY A 193 13.46 0.35 -10.70
C GLY A 193 12.21 -0.50 -10.86
N VAL A 194 11.28 -0.41 -9.90
CA VAL A 194 10.00 -1.14 -9.94
C VAL A 194 9.15 -0.72 -11.15
N LEU A 195 9.09 0.57 -11.46
CA LEU A 195 8.33 1.11 -12.59
C LEU A 195 8.91 0.70 -13.94
N THR A 196 10.23 0.52 -14.02
CA THR A 196 10.90 0.07 -15.24
C THR A 196 10.74 -1.43 -15.45
N ASP A 197 10.95 -2.23 -14.40
CA ASP A 197 10.76 -3.68 -14.47
C ASP A 197 10.40 -4.28 -13.11
N LYS A 198 9.11 -4.60 -12.95
CA LYS A 198 8.55 -5.22 -11.75
C LYS A 198 9.14 -6.59 -11.36
N ARG A 199 9.94 -7.22 -12.23
CA ARG A 199 10.57 -8.54 -11.99
C ARG A 199 11.87 -8.43 -11.21
N ILE A 200 12.50 -7.25 -11.19
CA ILE A 200 13.78 -7.05 -10.48
C ILE A 200 13.59 -6.99 -8.97
N PHE A 201 12.36 -6.75 -8.51
CA PHE A 201 12.07 -6.56 -7.10
C PHE A 201 11.95 -7.91 -6.37
N ARG A 202 12.88 -8.16 -5.45
CA ARG A 202 12.91 -9.36 -4.58
C ARG A 202 13.27 -8.97 -3.16
N ILE A 203 12.41 -9.30 -2.21
CA ILE A 203 12.68 -9.15 -0.77
C ILE A 203 13.29 -10.46 -0.27
N SER A 204 14.55 -10.42 0.19
CA SER A 204 15.24 -11.57 0.78
C SER A 204 15.61 -11.35 2.24
N ASP A 205 15.65 -10.10 2.69
CA ASP A 205 15.97 -9.72 4.06
C ASP A 205 14.67 -9.62 4.88
N PRO A 206 14.51 -10.40 5.98
CA PRO A 206 13.34 -10.31 6.84
C PRO A 206 13.14 -8.93 7.50
N SER A 207 14.21 -8.16 7.66
CA SER A 207 14.18 -6.78 8.21
C SER A 207 13.87 -5.71 7.16
N TRP A 208 13.61 -6.09 5.91
CA TRP A 208 13.38 -5.14 4.81
C TRP A 208 12.23 -4.18 5.12
N SER A 209 11.11 -4.67 5.65
CA SER A 209 9.95 -3.83 5.94
C SER A 209 10.24 -2.77 7.00
N GLU A 210 11.02 -3.11 8.03
CA GLU A 210 11.43 -2.17 9.08
C GLU A 210 12.38 -1.09 8.53
N LYS A 211 13.37 -1.50 7.73
CA LYS A 211 14.33 -0.60 7.08
C LYS A 211 13.63 0.34 6.11
N TYR A 212 12.71 -0.20 5.30
CA TYR A 212 11.93 0.58 4.34
C TYR A 212 11.03 1.59 5.06
N ASN A 213 10.32 1.18 6.12
CA ASN A 213 9.48 2.10 6.89
C ASN A 213 10.30 3.20 7.56
N THR A 214 11.47 2.87 8.13
CA THR A 214 12.40 3.88 8.67
C THR A 214 12.80 4.89 7.60
N GLN A 215 13.10 4.41 6.39
CA GLN A 215 13.47 5.26 5.26
C GLN A 215 12.30 6.16 4.81
N ILE A 216 11.06 5.65 4.79
CA ILE A 216 9.85 6.44 4.50
C ILE A 216 9.71 7.60 5.49
N ILE A 217 9.85 7.30 6.79
CA ILE A 217 9.70 8.31 7.84
C ILE A 217 10.79 9.38 7.69
N ALA A 218 12.04 8.96 7.45
CA ALA A 218 13.16 9.87 7.27
C ALA A 218 13.00 10.79 6.05
N GLU A 219 12.77 10.23 4.85
CA GLU A 219 12.60 11.03 3.63
C GLU A 219 11.30 11.85 3.65
N GLY A 220 10.24 11.31 4.25
CA GLY A 220 8.95 11.97 4.38
C GLY A 220 9.05 13.22 5.25
N ALA A 221 9.75 13.13 6.38
CA ALA A 221 10.00 14.26 7.26
C ALA A 221 10.91 15.31 6.58
N SER A 222 11.97 14.88 5.90
CA SER A 222 12.93 15.83 5.29
C SER A 222 12.33 16.64 4.14
N ARG A 223 11.35 16.08 3.41
CA ARG A 223 10.69 16.77 2.30
C ARG A 223 9.32 17.36 2.67
N GLU A 224 8.86 17.14 3.90
CA GLU A 224 7.49 17.42 4.34
C GLU A 224 6.47 16.85 3.34
N ALA A 225 6.58 15.55 3.03
CA ALA A 225 5.67 14.86 2.13
C ALA A 225 4.32 14.55 2.79
N TRP A 226 3.31 14.17 2.00
CA TRP A 226 1.94 13.96 2.46
C TRP A 226 1.46 12.51 2.29
N PRO A 227 2.17 11.50 2.85
CA PRO A 227 1.87 10.10 2.58
C PRO A 227 0.50 9.65 3.08
N GLY A 228 -0.07 10.32 4.08
CA GLY A 228 -1.36 9.98 4.70
C GLY A 228 -2.57 10.78 4.19
N GLU A 229 -2.37 11.73 3.29
CA GLU A 229 -3.44 12.57 2.76
C GLU A 229 -4.12 11.94 1.52
N GLY A 230 -5.30 12.44 1.13
CA GLY A 230 -5.97 12.07 -0.12
C GLY A 230 -5.51 12.91 -1.33
N PRO A 231 -5.76 12.48 -2.57
CA PRO A 231 -5.32 13.20 -3.77
C PRO A 231 -5.84 14.63 -3.84
N GLU A 232 -7.10 14.89 -3.45
CA GLU A 232 -7.67 16.24 -3.36
C GLU A 232 -6.85 17.13 -2.45
N ARG A 233 -6.59 16.64 -1.24
CA ARG A 233 -5.93 17.41 -0.19
C ARG A 233 -4.47 17.67 -0.53
N VAL A 234 -3.78 16.69 -1.14
CA VAL A 234 -2.41 16.87 -1.62
C VAL A 234 -2.33 17.96 -2.68
N ILE A 235 -3.28 18.02 -3.63
CA ILE A 235 -3.31 19.08 -4.64
C ILE A 235 -3.49 20.46 -3.99
N GLU A 236 -4.43 20.61 -3.06
CA GLU A 236 -4.65 21.87 -2.34
C GLU A 236 -3.39 22.34 -1.61
N LEU A 237 -2.78 21.43 -0.83
CA LEU A 237 -1.57 21.71 -0.05
C LEU A 237 -0.39 22.03 -0.98
N ALA A 238 -0.26 21.33 -2.09
CA ALA A 238 0.76 21.60 -3.08
C ALA A 238 0.59 22.98 -3.73
N GLN A 239 -0.62 23.38 -4.09
CA GLN A 239 -0.87 24.72 -4.64
C GLN A 239 -0.52 25.83 -3.64
N ILE A 240 -0.85 25.64 -2.35
CA ILE A 240 -0.45 26.57 -1.29
C ILE A 240 1.08 26.64 -1.21
N ARG A 241 1.75 25.49 -1.15
CA ARG A 241 3.21 25.42 -1.01
C ARG A 241 3.95 25.98 -2.22
N VAL A 242 3.43 25.82 -3.43
CA VAL A 242 4.01 26.45 -4.64
C VAL A 242 3.95 27.97 -4.52
N ARG A 243 2.85 28.54 -4.03
CA ARG A 243 2.72 30.00 -3.84
C ARG A 243 3.66 30.53 -2.75
N GLU A 244 3.87 29.78 -1.69
CA GLU A 244 4.66 30.23 -0.53
C GLU A 244 6.16 29.94 -0.64
N LYS A 245 6.54 28.75 -1.12
CA LYS A 245 7.90 28.20 -1.08
C LYS A 245 8.46 27.84 -2.47
N GLY A 246 7.67 28.00 -3.53
CA GLY A 246 8.07 27.68 -4.91
C GLY A 246 8.13 26.17 -5.25
N TRP A 247 8.49 25.89 -6.50
CA TRP A 247 8.57 24.53 -7.04
C TRP A 247 9.75 23.72 -6.48
N ASP A 248 10.86 24.36 -6.11
CA ASP A 248 12.02 23.66 -5.56
C ASP A 248 11.71 22.92 -4.24
N ASN A 249 10.78 23.45 -3.45
CA ASN A 249 10.30 22.80 -2.23
C ASN A 249 9.11 21.86 -2.50
N THR A 250 8.24 22.22 -3.43
CA THR A 250 6.99 21.47 -3.67
C THR A 250 7.22 20.23 -4.53
N ARG A 251 8.06 20.31 -5.56
CA ARG A 251 8.38 19.19 -6.46
C ARG A 251 8.92 17.97 -5.70
N PRO A 252 9.92 18.08 -4.80
CA PRO A 252 10.43 16.92 -4.06
C PRO A 252 9.39 16.29 -3.13
N ALA A 253 8.50 17.10 -2.53
CA ALA A 253 7.43 16.65 -1.65
C ALA A 253 6.34 15.89 -2.42
N LEU A 254 5.88 16.44 -3.54
CA LEU A 254 4.94 15.78 -4.46
C LEU A 254 5.53 14.49 -5.01
N SER A 255 6.76 14.55 -5.53
CA SER A 255 7.44 13.38 -6.09
C SER A 255 7.55 12.26 -5.08
N LEU A 256 7.96 12.55 -3.83
CA LEU A 256 8.04 11.54 -2.79
C LEU A 256 6.65 10.99 -2.42
N THR A 257 5.64 11.84 -2.26
CA THR A 257 4.27 11.42 -1.92
C THR A 257 3.71 10.44 -2.96
N ILE A 258 3.81 10.79 -4.24
CA ILE A 258 3.35 9.94 -5.35
C ILE A 258 4.09 8.61 -5.37
N ARG A 259 5.42 8.64 -5.22
CA ARG A 259 6.26 7.43 -5.25
C ARG A 259 5.98 6.51 -4.06
N LEU A 260 5.70 7.07 -2.88
CA LEU A 260 5.28 6.30 -1.71
C LEU A 260 3.95 5.58 -1.97
N TRP A 261 2.96 6.27 -2.56
CA TRP A 261 1.69 5.63 -2.93
C TRP A 261 1.85 4.54 -3.99
N VAL A 262 2.70 4.76 -5.00
CA VAL A 262 3.04 3.74 -6.00
C VAL A 262 3.65 2.52 -5.31
N MET A 263 4.60 2.71 -4.41
CA MET A 263 5.23 1.61 -3.68
C MET A 263 4.27 0.90 -2.72
N ASN A 264 3.33 1.61 -2.09
CA ASN A 264 2.27 1.02 -1.28
C ASN A 264 1.33 0.17 -2.13
N GLY A 265 0.90 0.68 -3.30
CA GLY A 265 0.10 -0.08 -4.26
C GLY A 265 0.84 -1.32 -4.77
N PHE A 266 2.12 -1.18 -5.09
CA PHE A 266 2.97 -2.29 -5.52
C PHE A 266 3.15 -3.35 -4.44
N THR A 267 3.39 -2.94 -3.18
CA THR A 267 3.55 -3.86 -2.06
C THR A 267 2.22 -4.58 -1.76
N ALA A 268 1.10 -3.85 -1.75
CA ALA A 268 -0.23 -4.43 -1.63
C ALA A 268 -0.48 -5.48 -2.72
N TYR A 269 -0.11 -5.17 -3.97
CA TYR A 269 -0.29 -6.05 -5.12
C TYR A 269 0.59 -7.30 -5.07
N ARG A 270 1.92 -7.13 -4.98
CA ARG A 270 2.91 -8.19 -5.21
C ARG A 270 3.34 -8.93 -3.96
N VAL A 271 3.26 -8.29 -2.79
CA VAL A 271 3.73 -8.86 -1.52
C VAL A 271 2.55 -9.33 -0.69
N MET A 272 1.49 -8.51 -0.58
CA MET A 272 0.34 -8.82 0.26
C MET A 272 -0.79 -9.55 -0.48
N HIS A 273 -0.80 -9.50 -1.82
CA HIS A 273 -1.90 -9.99 -2.67
C HIS A 273 -3.26 -9.38 -2.31
N ASP A 274 -3.27 -8.14 -1.81
CA ASP A 274 -4.46 -7.34 -1.56
C ASP A 274 -4.76 -6.49 -2.80
N TYR A 275 -5.41 -7.13 -3.78
CA TYR A 275 -5.77 -6.49 -5.05
C TYR A 275 -6.71 -5.29 -4.88
N PRO A 276 -7.75 -5.33 -4.02
CA PRO A 276 -8.59 -4.16 -3.77
C PRO A 276 -7.83 -2.94 -3.24
N ALA A 277 -6.92 -3.14 -2.28
CA ALA A 277 -6.08 -2.06 -1.76
C ALA A 277 -5.12 -1.54 -2.83
N ALA A 278 -4.49 -2.43 -3.61
CA ALA A 278 -3.62 -2.04 -4.71
C ALA A 278 -4.34 -1.17 -5.74
N VAL A 279 -5.54 -1.55 -6.17
CA VAL A 279 -6.38 -0.75 -7.09
C VAL A 279 -6.65 0.63 -6.50
N THR A 280 -6.96 0.71 -5.21
CA THR A 280 -7.25 1.99 -4.54
C THR A 280 -6.01 2.90 -4.53
N TRP A 281 -4.84 2.37 -4.18
CA TRP A 281 -3.59 3.12 -4.21
C TRP A 281 -3.23 3.64 -5.59
N PHE A 282 -3.29 2.78 -6.61
CA PHE A 282 -2.98 3.21 -7.97
C PHE A 282 -4.02 4.20 -8.51
N ASN A 283 -5.30 4.05 -8.16
CA ASN A 283 -6.33 5.01 -8.52
C ASN A 283 -6.06 6.40 -7.91
N ASN A 284 -5.70 6.47 -6.62
CA ASN A 284 -5.35 7.75 -5.98
C ASN A 284 -4.13 8.41 -6.64
N VAL A 285 -3.13 7.62 -7.05
CA VAL A 285 -1.98 8.12 -7.80
C VAL A 285 -2.42 8.69 -9.15
N LEU A 286 -3.20 7.94 -9.93
CA LEU A 286 -3.65 8.36 -11.25
C LEU A 286 -4.51 9.62 -11.18
N GLU A 287 -5.42 9.70 -10.21
CA GLU A 287 -6.24 10.89 -10.00
C GLU A 287 -5.38 12.13 -9.70
N LEU A 288 -4.41 12.01 -8.80
CA LEU A 288 -3.49 13.10 -8.48
C LEU A 288 -2.68 13.51 -9.72
N LEU A 289 -2.16 12.54 -10.48
CA LEU A 289 -1.38 12.81 -11.69
C LEU A 289 -2.21 13.51 -12.76
N GLU A 290 -3.44 13.06 -13.01
CA GLU A 290 -4.33 13.64 -14.02
C GLU A 290 -4.77 15.06 -13.65
N ARG A 291 -5.14 15.27 -12.38
CA ARG A 291 -5.46 16.61 -11.87
C ARG A 291 -4.26 17.53 -11.88
N GLY A 292 -3.11 17.05 -11.42
CA GLY A 292 -1.87 17.81 -11.42
C GLY A 292 -1.45 18.25 -12.83
N ARG A 293 -1.56 17.35 -13.81
CA ARG A 293 -1.30 17.69 -15.23
C ARG A 293 -2.28 18.71 -15.80
N THR A 294 -3.52 18.73 -15.31
CA THR A 294 -4.54 19.69 -15.74
C THR A 294 -4.33 21.06 -15.12
N ILE A 295 -4.03 21.10 -13.82
CA ILE A 295 -3.85 22.33 -13.02
C ILE A 295 -2.53 23.02 -13.36
N TRP A 296 -1.45 22.26 -13.56
CA TRP A 296 -0.10 22.76 -13.84
C TRP A 296 0.29 22.49 -15.30
N ASN A 297 -0.65 22.71 -16.22
CA ASN A 297 -0.43 22.47 -17.65
C ASN A 297 0.56 23.47 -18.28
N ASP A 298 0.69 24.65 -17.67
CA ASP A 298 1.53 25.78 -18.04
C ASP A 298 2.94 25.69 -17.43
N VAL A 299 3.13 24.81 -16.45
CA VAL A 299 4.41 24.63 -15.77
C VAL A 299 5.34 23.72 -16.59
N PRO A 300 6.60 24.13 -16.84
CA PRO A 300 7.58 23.31 -17.54
C PRO A 300 7.77 21.93 -16.91
N SER A 301 8.10 20.93 -17.73
CA SER A 301 8.30 19.55 -17.28
C SER A 301 9.41 19.40 -16.23
N GLU A 302 10.42 20.24 -16.29
CA GLU A 302 11.55 20.25 -15.36
C GLU A 302 11.13 20.69 -13.95
N ASP A 303 10.22 21.66 -13.87
CA ASP A 303 9.73 22.24 -12.62
C ASP A 303 8.64 21.39 -11.96
N ARG A 304 7.70 20.85 -12.75
CA ARG A 304 6.67 19.94 -12.22
C ARG A 304 7.24 18.59 -11.79
N GLY A 305 8.31 18.14 -12.46
CA GLY A 305 9.06 16.94 -12.14
C GLY A 305 8.66 15.68 -12.91
N ALA A 306 9.56 14.68 -12.85
CA ALA A 306 9.50 13.45 -13.64
C ALA A 306 8.24 12.58 -13.41
N VAL A 307 7.61 12.70 -12.25
CA VAL A 307 6.40 11.94 -11.88
C VAL A 307 5.19 12.30 -12.76
N PHE A 308 5.16 13.48 -13.38
CA PHE A 308 4.10 13.89 -14.31
C PHE A 308 4.40 13.59 -15.78
N THR A 309 5.49 12.89 -16.08
CA THR A 309 5.82 12.47 -17.45
C THR A 309 4.88 11.39 -17.93
N ASP A 310 4.69 11.29 -19.25
CA ASP A 310 3.85 10.24 -19.83
C ASP A 310 4.38 8.84 -19.50
N ASN A 311 5.71 8.63 -19.47
CA ASN A 311 6.30 7.35 -19.12
C ASN A 311 5.93 6.90 -17.70
N PHE A 312 5.98 7.82 -16.73
CA PHE A 312 5.59 7.53 -15.35
C PHE A 312 4.10 7.18 -15.27
N VAL A 313 3.23 7.99 -15.89
CA VAL A 313 1.77 7.77 -15.90
C VAL A 313 1.43 6.43 -16.57
N ARG A 314 2.03 6.10 -17.72
CA ARG A 314 1.86 4.80 -18.40
C ARG A 314 2.23 3.63 -17.51
N SER A 315 3.33 3.74 -16.78
CA SER A 315 3.78 2.69 -15.86
C SER A 315 2.75 2.44 -14.77
N VAL A 316 2.25 3.51 -14.14
CA VAL A 316 1.21 3.39 -13.09
C VAL A 316 -0.09 2.84 -13.68
N ARG A 317 -0.49 3.25 -14.88
CA ARG A 317 -1.66 2.68 -15.57
C ARG A 317 -1.51 1.18 -15.83
N SER A 318 -0.31 0.73 -16.22
CA SER A 318 -0.02 -0.70 -16.39
C SER A 318 -0.18 -1.47 -15.08
N PHE A 319 0.36 -0.96 -13.96
CA PHE A 319 0.17 -1.59 -12.65
C PHE A 319 -1.29 -1.58 -12.19
N HIS A 320 -2.00 -0.48 -12.44
CA HIS A 320 -3.42 -0.36 -12.12
C HIS A 320 -4.23 -1.40 -12.89
N LEU A 321 -3.99 -1.58 -14.19
CA LEU A 321 -4.66 -2.56 -15.02
C LEU A 321 -4.47 -3.99 -14.48
N GLU A 322 -3.23 -4.37 -14.15
CA GLU A 322 -2.92 -5.69 -13.58
C GLU A 322 -3.61 -5.92 -12.24
N ALA A 323 -3.52 -4.95 -11.34
CA ALA A 323 -4.18 -5.02 -10.05
C ALA A 323 -5.71 -5.12 -10.20
N TYR A 324 -6.28 -4.42 -11.19
CA TYR A 324 -7.71 -4.46 -11.49
C TYR A 324 -8.12 -5.81 -12.08
N LEU A 325 -7.33 -6.39 -12.99
CA LEU A 325 -7.55 -7.72 -13.55
C LEU A 325 -7.58 -8.79 -12.45
N ASP A 326 -6.58 -8.79 -11.57
CA ASP A 326 -6.51 -9.73 -10.46
C ASP A 326 -7.62 -9.49 -9.43
N ALA A 327 -8.02 -8.22 -9.21
CA ALA A 327 -9.19 -7.90 -8.40
C ALA A 327 -10.48 -8.47 -9.01
N CYS A 328 -10.70 -8.32 -10.33
CA CYS A 328 -11.80 -8.97 -11.04
C CYS A 328 -11.76 -10.49 -10.87
N GLY A 329 -10.58 -11.09 -10.99
CA GLY A 329 -10.36 -12.52 -10.77
C GLY A 329 -10.74 -12.98 -9.36
N SER A 330 -10.37 -12.20 -8.34
CA SER A 330 -10.71 -12.47 -6.94
C SER A 330 -12.22 -12.43 -6.65
N GLU A 331 -13.00 -11.80 -7.52
CA GLU A 331 -14.45 -11.69 -7.44
C GLU A 331 -15.21 -12.68 -8.32
N LEU A 332 -14.53 -13.59 -9.01
CA LEU A 332 -15.15 -14.65 -9.81
C LEU A 332 -16.10 -15.48 -8.92
N GLY A 333 -17.39 -15.42 -9.24
CA GLY A 333 -18.47 -16.10 -8.50
C GLY A 333 -19.16 -15.28 -7.40
N LYS A 334 -18.74 -14.03 -7.16
CA LYS A 334 -19.49 -13.10 -6.30
C LYS A 334 -20.72 -12.54 -7.04
N PHE A 335 -21.86 -12.43 -6.34
CA PHE A 335 -23.11 -11.89 -6.89
C PHE A 335 -23.05 -10.38 -7.14
N VAL A 336 -22.38 -9.65 -6.26
CA VAL A 336 -22.09 -8.22 -6.42
C VAL A 336 -20.60 -8.10 -6.71
N ARG A 337 -20.26 -7.57 -7.89
CA ARG A 337 -18.88 -7.32 -8.29
C ARG A 337 -18.58 -5.85 -8.08
N LYS A 338 -17.56 -5.57 -7.29
CA LYS A 338 -17.00 -4.22 -7.12
C LYS A 338 -16.16 -3.83 -8.35
N TYR A 339 -15.60 -4.83 -9.05
CA TYR A 339 -14.71 -4.64 -10.20
C TYR A 339 -15.36 -5.20 -11.49
N PRO A 340 -16.20 -4.41 -12.18
CA PRO A 340 -16.84 -4.85 -13.43
C PRO A 340 -15.84 -5.01 -14.58
N LEU A 341 -16.01 -6.07 -15.38
CA LEU A 341 -15.19 -6.33 -16.58
C LEU A 341 -15.24 -5.19 -17.59
N LYS A 342 -16.35 -4.45 -17.67
CA LYS A 342 -16.45 -3.27 -18.55
C LYS A 342 -15.36 -2.24 -18.24
N ARG A 343 -15.13 -1.93 -16.95
CA ARG A 343 -14.09 -0.97 -16.57
C ARG A 343 -12.69 -1.51 -16.84
N LEU A 344 -12.48 -2.81 -16.70
CA LEU A 344 -11.22 -3.46 -17.08
C LEU A 344 -10.90 -3.25 -18.57
N PHE A 345 -11.87 -3.45 -19.46
CA PHE A 345 -11.70 -3.19 -20.89
C PHE A 345 -11.41 -1.72 -21.19
N GLU A 346 -12.11 -0.79 -20.54
CA GLU A 346 -11.84 0.65 -20.69
C GLU A 346 -10.39 1.00 -20.28
N LEU A 347 -9.91 0.47 -19.14
CA LEU A 347 -8.53 0.67 -18.70
C LEU A 347 -7.50 0.09 -19.68
N ALA A 348 -7.80 -1.08 -20.25
CA ALA A 348 -6.95 -1.72 -21.25
C ALA A 348 -6.88 -0.88 -22.53
N ASP A 349 -8.02 -0.42 -23.06
CA ASP A 349 -8.09 0.43 -24.24
C ASP A 349 -7.36 1.76 -24.04
N GLU A 350 -7.58 2.41 -22.89
CA GLU A 350 -6.89 3.65 -22.51
C GLU A 350 -5.35 3.46 -22.49
N LEU A 351 -4.88 2.36 -21.90
CA LEU A 351 -3.44 2.05 -21.83
C LEU A 351 -2.88 1.69 -23.22
N TYR A 352 -3.59 0.90 -24.01
CA TYR A 352 -3.17 0.49 -25.34
C TYR A 352 -3.05 1.69 -26.28
N LEU A 353 -4.06 2.56 -26.30
CA LEU A 353 -4.05 3.77 -27.13
C LEU A 353 -2.88 4.71 -26.79
N ASP A 354 -2.54 4.83 -25.50
CA ASP A 354 -1.43 5.69 -25.10
C ASP A 354 -0.06 5.06 -25.35
N SER A 355 0.10 3.76 -25.07
CA SER A 355 1.37 3.03 -25.24
C SER A 355 1.69 2.69 -26.70
N SER A 356 0.70 2.69 -27.59
CA SER A 356 0.89 2.48 -29.04
C SER A 356 1.40 3.72 -29.78
N LYS A 357 1.46 4.88 -29.13
CA LYS A 357 2.04 6.09 -29.73
C LYS A 357 3.53 5.88 -30.03
N PRO A 358 4.06 6.45 -31.12
CA PRO A 358 5.48 6.30 -31.43
C PRO A 358 6.32 6.92 -30.30
N PRO A 359 7.37 6.23 -29.82
CA PRO A 359 8.27 6.80 -28.83
C PRO A 359 9.06 7.97 -29.43
N PRO A 360 9.49 8.94 -28.61
CA PRO A 360 10.38 10.01 -29.05
C PRO A 360 11.66 9.48 -29.74
N PRO A 361 12.23 10.20 -30.73
CA PRO A 361 13.33 9.70 -31.56
C PRO A 361 14.59 9.26 -30.80
N GLU A 362 14.87 9.88 -29.65
CA GLU A 362 16.07 9.63 -28.83
C GLU A 362 15.82 8.68 -27.65
N THR A 363 14.68 7.97 -27.63
CA THR A 363 14.34 7.06 -26.54
C THR A 363 15.20 5.80 -26.60
N ASP A 364 15.87 5.46 -25.50
CA ASP A 364 16.68 4.25 -25.42
C ASP A 364 15.81 2.98 -25.48
N ARG A 365 16.42 1.86 -25.87
CA ARG A 365 15.70 0.58 -26.05
C ARG A 365 15.04 0.08 -24.76
N ALA A 366 15.66 0.27 -23.59
CA ALA A 366 15.10 -0.20 -22.33
C ALA A 366 13.83 0.60 -21.98
N SER A 367 13.86 1.92 -22.16
CA SER A 367 12.69 2.79 -22.00
C SER A 367 11.57 2.47 -23.00
N ILE A 368 11.89 2.17 -24.26
CA ILE A 368 10.88 1.73 -25.25
C ILE A 368 10.19 0.44 -24.78
N LEU A 369 10.95 -0.52 -24.26
CA LEU A 369 10.37 -1.76 -23.74
C LEU A 369 9.50 -1.50 -22.50
N ALA A 370 10.04 -0.80 -21.51
CA ALA A 370 9.39 -0.55 -20.23
C ALA A 370 8.11 0.28 -20.34
N PHE A 371 8.11 1.32 -21.18
CA PHE A 371 7.04 2.34 -21.17
C PHE A 371 6.11 2.31 -22.39
N PHE A 372 6.45 1.54 -23.43
CA PHE A 372 5.62 1.41 -24.64
C PHE A 372 5.26 -0.04 -24.93
N ARG A 373 6.26 -0.92 -25.14
CA ARG A 373 5.99 -2.29 -25.59
C ARG A 373 5.35 -3.18 -24.53
N TYR A 374 5.89 -3.20 -23.30
CA TYR A 374 5.32 -4.02 -22.23
C TYR A 374 3.93 -3.52 -21.80
N PRO A 375 3.67 -2.22 -21.62
CA PRO A 375 2.32 -1.75 -21.31
C PRO A 375 1.31 -2.06 -22.42
N ALA A 376 1.70 -1.90 -23.70
CA ALA A 376 0.84 -2.26 -24.83
C ALA A 376 0.54 -3.77 -24.87
N ALA A 377 1.55 -4.61 -24.65
CA ALA A 377 1.37 -6.06 -24.59
C ALA A 377 0.48 -6.47 -23.41
N ASN A 378 0.65 -5.82 -22.26
CA ASN A 378 -0.14 -6.06 -21.06
C ASN A 378 -1.61 -5.63 -21.24
N ALA A 379 -1.87 -4.58 -22.01
CA ALA A 379 -3.23 -4.16 -22.35
C ALA A 379 -3.95 -5.14 -23.29
N LEU A 380 -3.20 -5.86 -24.14
CA LEU A 380 -3.76 -6.83 -25.09
C LEU A 380 -3.95 -8.24 -24.51
N ALA A 381 -3.22 -8.57 -23.43
CA ALA A 381 -3.26 -9.86 -22.76
C ALA A 381 -4.52 -10.00 -21.89
#